data_AF-A0A969SGH2-F1
#
_entry.id   AF-A0A969SGH2-F1
#
_cell.length_a   1.000
_cell.length_b   1.000
_cell.length_c   1.000
_cell.angle_alpha   90.00
_cell.angle_beta   90.00
_cell.angle_gamma   90.00
#
_symmetry.space_group_name_H-M   'P 1'
#
loop_
_entity.id
_entity.type
_entity.pdbx_description
1 polymer ?
#
loop_
_entity_poly.entity_id
_entity_poly.type
_entity_poly.pdbx_seq_one_letter_code
_entity_poly.pdbx_strand_id
1 'polypeptide(L)'
;VHVDYPYWTMKPPFPTYPIMEVQVIWMVEDFTEENGAPLFTPGSQKLCSPPDLVHFSKTAEKVTGKAGSVVVSHGLCWHDTSVNATEKPRVSILGNYGPKFVRPLEDPLHDVRQEVLERATPKLKQLLGYQFKSDLFKDIQRIRLQEWNR
;
A
#
# COMPACT_ATOMS: atom_id res chain seq x y z
N VAL A 1 10.21 -0.56 -13.25
CA VAL A 1 9.65 -1.66 -12.43
C VAL A 1 10.22 -1.57 -11.02
N HIS A 2 9.38 -1.80 -10.01
CA HIS A 2 9.77 -1.77 -8.61
C HIS A 2 8.84 -2.66 -7.75
N VAL A 3 9.20 -2.78 -6.47
CA VAL A 3 8.31 -3.21 -5.36
C VAL A 3 8.03 -1.98 -4.51
N ASP A 4 6.89 -1.89 -3.84
CA ASP A 4 6.51 -0.72 -3.04
C ASP A 4 7.33 -0.52 -1.76
N TYR A 5 7.26 0.69 -1.20
CA TYR A 5 7.79 1.00 0.12
C TYR A 5 7.12 0.11 1.17
N PRO A 6 7.82 -0.35 2.23
CA PRO A 6 9.22 -0.07 2.54
C PRO A 6 10.20 -0.99 1.82
N TYR A 7 9.75 -1.98 1.05
CA TYR A 7 10.61 -3.01 0.49
C TYR A 7 11.73 -2.46 -0.38
N TRP A 8 11.47 -1.43 -1.20
CA TRP A 8 12.52 -0.81 -2.02
C TRP A 8 13.67 -0.18 -1.21
N THR A 9 13.47 0.08 0.10
CA THR A 9 14.50 0.59 1.01
C THR A 9 15.24 -0.50 1.78
N MET A 10 14.81 -1.76 1.66
CA MET A 10 15.36 -2.89 2.38
C MET A 10 16.42 -3.63 1.56
N LYS A 11 17.32 -4.34 2.23
CA LYS A 11 18.21 -5.30 1.56
C LYS A 11 17.46 -6.62 1.33
N PRO A 12 17.56 -7.24 0.15
CA PRO A 12 16.99 -8.56 -0.08
C PRO A 12 17.77 -9.66 0.69
N PRO A 13 17.16 -10.83 0.94
CA PRO A 13 15.79 -11.20 0.58
C PRO A 13 14.75 -10.43 1.41
N PHE A 14 13.66 -10.05 0.76
CA PHE A 14 12.60 -9.31 1.43
C PHE A 14 11.79 -10.22 2.35
N PRO A 15 11.31 -9.73 3.51
CA PRO A 15 10.50 -10.53 4.40
C PRO A 15 9.13 -10.82 3.80
N THR A 16 8.69 -12.07 3.87
CA THR A 16 7.33 -12.50 3.51
C THR A 16 6.31 -12.22 4.62
N TYR A 17 6.79 -12.10 5.87
CA TYR A 17 5.95 -11.81 7.02
C TYR A 17 6.70 -10.97 8.07
N PRO A 18 6.03 -9.99 8.71
CA PRO A 18 4.70 -9.51 8.38
C PRO A 18 4.66 -8.83 7.00
N ILE A 19 3.47 -8.77 6.38
CA ILE A 19 3.27 -7.96 5.17
C ILE A 19 3.52 -6.50 5.55
N MET A 20 4.47 -5.87 4.88
CA MET A 20 4.92 -4.52 5.22
C MET A 20 4.15 -3.44 4.46
N GLU A 21 3.48 -3.81 3.38
CA GLU A 21 2.67 -2.89 2.60
C GLU A 21 1.63 -3.62 1.75
N VAL A 22 0.45 -3.00 1.62
CA VAL A 22 -0.60 -3.32 0.66
C VAL A 22 -1.01 -2.03 -0.06
N GLN A 23 -0.77 -1.98 -1.37
CA GLN A 23 -1.12 -0.85 -2.21
C GLN A 23 -2.54 -1.05 -2.76
N VAL A 24 -3.36 -0.02 -2.61
CA VAL A 24 -4.74 0.02 -3.13
C VAL A 24 -4.84 1.13 -4.17
N ILE A 25 -5.17 0.77 -5.40
CA ILE A 25 -5.31 1.71 -6.51
C ILE A 25 -6.78 1.80 -6.89
N TRP A 26 -7.39 2.94 -6.57
CA TRP A 26 -8.76 3.26 -6.96
C TRP A 26 -8.75 3.88 -8.35
N MET A 27 -9.42 3.22 -9.29
CA MET A 27 -9.57 3.70 -10.65
C MET A 27 -10.62 4.81 -10.67
N VAL A 28 -10.19 6.06 -10.84
CA VAL A 28 -11.12 7.21 -10.99
C VAL A 28 -11.65 7.26 -12.43
N GLU A 29 -10.80 6.87 -13.38
CA GLU A 29 -11.12 6.73 -14.79
C GLU A 29 -11.04 5.26 -15.21
N ASP A 30 -11.57 4.94 -16.40
CA ASP A 30 -11.34 3.63 -17.02
C ASP A 30 -9.83 3.40 -17.21
N PHE A 31 -9.35 2.23 -16.82
CA PHE A 31 -8.00 1.76 -17.12
C PHE A 31 -8.08 0.82 -18.32
N THR A 32 -7.34 1.15 -19.37
CA THR A 32 -7.35 0.47 -20.67
C THR A 32 -5.93 0.13 -21.09
N GLU A 33 -5.80 -0.68 -22.13
CA GLU A 33 -4.50 -1.02 -22.70
C GLU A 33 -3.76 0.23 -23.20
N GLU A 34 -4.48 1.20 -23.75
CA GLU A 34 -3.89 2.33 -24.45
C GLU A 34 -3.60 3.52 -23.52
N ASN A 35 -4.39 3.70 -22.46
CA ASN A 35 -4.30 4.87 -21.59
C ASN A 35 -3.36 4.71 -20.39
N GLY A 36 -2.43 3.77 -20.47
CA GLY A 36 -1.37 3.61 -19.49
C GLY A 36 -1.80 2.84 -18.24
N ALA A 37 -2.67 1.82 -18.35
CA ALA A 37 -2.96 0.93 -17.22
C ALA A 37 -1.67 0.35 -16.59
N PRO A 38 -1.59 0.22 -15.25
CA PRO A 38 -0.38 -0.24 -14.59
C PRO A 38 -0.07 -1.70 -14.95
N LEU A 39 1.22 -2.03 -14.97
CA LEU A 39 1.74 -3.36 -15.23
C LEU A 39 2.03 -4.08 -13.91
N PHE A 40 1.64 -5.34 -13.79
CA PHE A 40 1.96 -6.20 -12.65
C PHE A 40 2.45 -7.56 -13.13
N THR A 41 3.43 -8.15 -12.45
CA THR A 41 3.80 -9.56 -12.67
C THR A 41 3.08 -10.45 -11.66
N PRO A 42 2.10 -11.26 -12.08
CA PRO A 42 1.37 -12.14 -11.18
C PRO A 42 2.30 -13.10 -10.42
N GLY A 43 2.16 -13.17 -9.09
CA GLY A 43 2.91 -14.11 -8.25
C GLY A 43 4.35 -13.67 -7.93
N SER A 44 4.85 -12.56 -8.48
CA SER A 44 6.19 -12.04 -8.22
C SER A 44 6.47 -11.73 -6.74
N GLN A 45 5.43 -11.45 -5.93
CA GLN A 45 5.56 -11.26 -4.49
C GLN A 45 6.16 -12.47 -3.76
N LYS A 46 6.05 -13.67 -4.36
CA LYS A 46 6.62 -14.91 -3.80
C LYS A 46 8.13 -15.01 -4.02
N LEU A 47 8.70 -14.23 -4.95
CA LEU A 47 10.13 -14.23 -5.27
C LEU A 47 10.96 -13.56 -4.17
N CYS A 48 10.35 -12.64 -3.40
CA CYS A 48 10.99 -11.97 -2.26
C CYS A 48 12.33 -11.29 -2.61
N SER A 49 12.44 -10.80 -3.85
CA SER A 49 13.66 -10.25 -4.40
C SER A 49 13.35 -8.96 -5.18
N PRO A 50 14.38 -8.13 -5.46
CA PRO A 50 14.22 -6.99 -6.34
C PRO A 50 13.79 -7.44 -7.74
N PRO A 51 13.03 -6.61 -8.48
CA PRO A 51 12.59 -6.97 -9.81
C PRO A 51 13.74 -7.25 -10.77
N ASP A 52 13.60 -8.35 -11.52
CA ASP A 52 14.42 -8.62 -12.69
C ASP A 52 13.71 -8.10 -13.95
N LEU A 53 14.38 -7.22 -14.69
CA LEU A 53 13.80 -6.54 -15.85
C LEU A 53 13.41 -7.51 -16.98
N VAL A 54 14.23 -8.53 -17.22
CA VAL A 54 14.00 -9.50 -18.30
C VAL A 54 12.80 -10.38 -17.96
N HIS A 55 12.73 -10.88 -16.73
CA HIS A 55 11.59 -11.63 -16.24
C HIS A 55 10.33 -10.77 -16.29
N PHE A 56 10.37 -9.55 -15.72
CA PHE A 56 9.23 -8.64 -15.72
C PHE A 56 8.70 -8.38 -17.14
N SER A 57 9.58 -8.13 -18.12
CA SER A 57 9.17 -7.91 -19.52
C SER A 57 8.41 -9.07 -20.16
N LYS A 58 8.57 -10.29 -19.63
CA LYS A 58 7.94 -11.51 -20.16
C LYS A 58 6.66 -11.90 -19.42
N THR A 59 6.46 -11.38 -18.22
CA THR A 59 5.40 -11.84 -17.30
C THR A 59 4.54 -10.72 -16.76
N ALA A 60 4.87 -9.46 -17.02
CA ALA A 60 4.05 -8.32 -16.64
C ALA A 60 2.80 -8.23 -17.55
N GLU A 61 1.66 -8.03 -16.90
CA GLU A 61 0.36 -7.88 -17.54
C GLU A 61 -0.26 -6.54 -17.13
N LYS A 62 -0.96 -5.87 -18.05
CA LYS A 62 -1.69 -4.65 -17.70
C LYS A 62 -2.95 -4.99 -16.92
N VAL A 63 -3.19 -4.24 -15.86
CA VAL A 63 -4.40 -4.38 -15.05
C VAL A 63 -5.41 -3.32 -15.48
N THR A 64 -6.32 -3.71 -16.36
CA THR A 64 -7.41 -2.87 -16.87
C THR A 64 -8.67 -2.99 -16.02
N GLY A 65 -9.55 -2.00 -16.09
CA GLY A 65 -10.81 -2.00 -15.34
C GLY A 65 -11.65 -0.75 -15.62
N LYS A 66 -12.90 -0.75 -15.18
CA LYS A 66 -13.77 0.43 -15.29
C LYS A 66 -13.58 1.39 -14.14
N ALA A 67 -13.87 2.67 -14.34
CA ALA A 67 -13.94 3.65 -13.27
C ALA A 67 -14.78 3.11 -12.09
N GLY A 68 -14.27 3.26 -10.88
CA GLY A 68 -14.80 2.68 -9.65
C GLY A 68 -14.25 1.29 -9.29
N SER A 69 -13.49 0.65 -10.18
CA SER A 69 -12.77 -0.60 -9.86
C SER A 69 -11.56 -0.33 -8.95
N VAL A 70 -11.11 -1.37 -8.25
CA VAL A 70 -10.01 -1.28 -7.29
C VAL A 70 -9.00 -2.39 -7.53
N VAL A 71 -7.73 -2.03 -7.65
CA VAL A 71 -6.62 -2.99 -7.59
C VAL A 71 -6.13 -3.04 -6.14
N VAL A 72 -5.97 -4.25 -5.60
CA VAL A 72 -5.32 -4.49 -4.31
C VAL A 72 -4.07 -5.31 -4.58
N SER A 73 -2.91 -4.72 -4.32
CA SER A 73 -1.61 -5.33 -4.57
C SER A 73 -0.83 -5.54 -3.27
N HIS A 74 -0.10 -6.65 -3.21
CA HIS A 74 0.90 -6.85 -2.17
C HIS A 74 2.13 -5.98 -2.49
N GLY A 75 2.75 -5.31 -1.51
CA GLY A 75 3.87 -4.40 -1.78
C GLY A 75 5.10 -5.04 -2.46
N LEU A 76 5.33 -6.34 -2.22
CA LEU A 76 6.32 -7.15 -2.96
C LEU A 76 5.97 -7.50 -4.41
N CYS A 77 4.75 -7.21 -4.87
CA CYS A 77 4.38 -7.49 -6.25
C CYS A 77 5.16 -6.53 -7.17
N TRP A 78 5.93 -7.10 -8.09
CA TRP A 78 6.66 -6.34 -9.08
C TRP A 78 5.67 -5.64 -10.00
N HIS A 79 5.80 -4.34 -10.11
CA HIS A 79 4.89 -3.54 -10.91
C HIS A 79 5.58 -2.30 -11.49
N ASP A 80 4.91 -1.68 -12.44
CA ASP A 80 5.34 -0.42 -13.04
C ASP A 80 4.15 0.37 -13.59
N THR A 81 4.39 1.64 -13.85
CA THR A 81 3.53 2.42 -14.74
C THR A 81 3.76 2.00 -16.19
N SER A 82 2.75 2.14 -17.05
CA SER A 82 2.92 1.96 -18.50
C SER A 82 2.71 3.29 -19.22
N VAL A 83 3.11 3.33 -20.50
CA VAL A 83 2.99 4.52 -21.33
C VAL A 83 1.51 4.79 -21.61
N ASN A 84 1.06 6.00 -21.31
CA ASN A 84 -0.23 6.50 -21.76
C ASN A 84 -0.08 7.03 -23.19
N ALA A 85 -0.64 6.31 -24.15
CA ALA A 85 -0.60 6.66 -25.57
C ALA A 85 -1.82 7.48 -26.03
N THR A 86 -2.58 8.04 -25.08
CA THR A 86 -3.76 8.85 -25.35
C THR A 86 -3.52 10.32 -25.02
N GLU A 87 -4.35 11.21 -25.55
CA GLU A 87 -4.30 12.65 -25.31
C GLU A 87 -4.93 13.09 -23.98
N LYS A 88 -5.34 12.14 -23.12
CA LYS A 88 -6.03 12.42 -21.85
C LYS A 88 -5.27 11.84 -20.67
N PRO A 89 -5.25 12.51 -19.51
CA PRO A 89 -4.67 11.94 -18.30
C PRO A 89 -5.50 10.74 -17.81
N ARG A 90 -4.82 9.76 -17.20
CA ARG A 90 -5.44 8.61 -16.52
C ARG A 90 -5.26 8.76 -15.02
N VAL A 91 -6.31 9.17 -14.33
CA VAL A 91 -6.27 9.53 -12.91
C VAL A 91 -6.65 8.34 -12.02
N SER A 92 -5.95 8.22 -10.90
CA SER A 92 -6.23 7.23 -9.85
C SER A 92 -5.86 7.77 -8.48
N ILE A 93 -6.48 7.20 -7.45
CA ILE A 93 -6.12 7.47 -6.05
C ILE A 93 -5.35 6.26 -5.53
N LEU A 94 -4.14 6.49 -5.03
CA LEU A 94 -3.30 5.45 -4.43
C LEU A 94 -3.40 5.55 -2.91
N GLY A 95 -3.68 4.42 -2.26
CA GLY A 95 -3.65 4.28 -0.81
C GLY A 95 -2.67 3.19 -0.43
N ASN A 96 -1.63 3.56 0.33
CA ASN A 96 -0.63 2.62 0.82
C ASN A 96 -0.96 2.26 2.28
N TYR A 97 -1.15 0.98 2.56
CA TYR A 97 -1.47 0.49 3.90
C TYR A 97 -0.33 -0.35 4.44
N GLY A 98 0.31 0.13 5.51
CA GLY A 98 1.42 -0.56 6.17
C GLY A 98 1.14 -0.89 7.64
N PRO A 99 1.96 -1.76 8.26
CA PRO A 99 1.98 -1.93 9.70
C PRO A 99 2.28 -0.61 10.42
N LYS A 100 1.71 -0.43 11.61
CA LYS A 100 1.87 0.82 12.39
C LYS A 100 3.31 1.16 12.78
N PHE A 101 4.23 0.19 12.73
CA PHE A 101 5.65 0.39 13.04
C PHE A 101 6.47 0.80 11.81
N VAL A 102 5.87 0.80 10.62
CA VAL A 102 6.46 1.35 9.40
C VAL A 102 6.09 2.82 9.32
N ARG A 103 7.09 3.69 9.18
CA ARG A 103 6.86 5.12 8.99
C ARG A 103 6.28 5.35 7.59
N PRO A 104 5.11 6.00 7.43
CA PRO A 104 4.59 6.35 6.11
C PRO A 104 5.55 7.24 5.31
N LEU A 105 5.49 7.16 3.97
CA LEU A 105 6.26 8.03 3.07
C LEU A 105 5.83 9.49 3.18
N GLU A 106 4.53 9.72 3.32
CA GLU A 106 3.91 11.02 3.51
C GLU A 106 3.31 11.08 4.91
N ASP A 107 3.33 12.25 5.54
CA ASP A 107 2.61 12.44 6.80
C ASP A 107 1.12 12.63 6.49
N PRO A 108 0.26 11.63 6.78
CA PRO A 108 -1.17 11.69 6.43
C PRO A 108 -1.93 12.76 7.22
N LEU A 109 -1.30 13.40 8.22
CA LEU A 109 -1.88 14.44 9.06
C LEU A 109 -1.34 15.84 8.75
N HIS A 110 -0.34 15.99 7.87
CA HIS A 110 0.42 17.23 7.68
C HIS A 110 -0.46 18.48 7.50
N ASP A 111 -1.59 18.34 6.80
CA ASP A 111 -2.54 19.44 6.53
C ASP A 111 -4.01 19.04 6.70
N VAL A 112 -4.29 18.05 7.56
CA VAL A 112 -5.67 17.62 7.77
C VAL A 112 -6.41 18.65 8.63
N ARG A 113 -7.41 19.32 8.05
CA ARG A 113 -8.29 20.26 8.76
C ARG A 113 -8.98 19.58 9.94
N GLN A 114 -9.07 20.28 11.07
CA GLN A 114 -9.67 19.77 12.31
C GLN A 114 -11.10 19.22 12.12
N GLU A 115 -11.92 19.89 11.32
CA GLU A 115 -13.29 19.46 10.97
C GLU A 115 -13.36 18.09 10.26
N VAL A 116 -12.28 17.68 9.57
CA VAL A 116 -12.17 16.36 8.94
C VAL A 116 -11.90 15.31 10.01
N LEU A 117 -11.01 15.62 10.95
CA LEU A 117 -10.72 14.75 12.10
C LEU A 117 -11.94 14.58 12.99
N GLU A 118 -12.73 15.62 13.23
CA GLU A 118 -13.93 15.54 14.05
C GLU A 118 -14.98 14.59 13.44
N ARG A 119 -15.18 14.67 12.12
CA ARG A 119 -16.09 13.79 11.38
C ARG A 119 -15.54 12.39 11.11
N ALA A 120 -14.23 12.20 11.22
CA ALA A 120 -13.59 10.92 10.93
C ALA A 120 -14.04 9.83 11.93
N THR A 121 -14.38 8.67 11.38
CA THR A 121 -14.72 7.48 12.17
C THR A 121 -13.51 7.02 13.00
N PRO A 122 -13.72 6.25 14.09
CA PRO A 122 -12.62 5.68 14.85
C PRO A 122 -11.63 4.87 13.97
N LYS A 123 -12.15 4.17 12.94
CA LYS A 123 -11.34 3.41 12.00
C LYS A 123 -10.48 4.32 11.11
N LEU A 124 -11.05 5.40 10.57
CA LEU A 124 -10.27 6.35 9.76
C LEU A 124 -9.21 7.06 10.60
N LYS A 125 -9.53 7.46 11.83
CA LYS A 125 -8.54 8.01 12.79
C LYS A 125 -7.39 7.04 13.07
N GLN A 126 -7.67 5.75 13.11
CA GLN A 126 -6.63 4.73 13.23
C GLN A 126 -5.77 4.62 11.96
N LEU A 127 -6.37 4.64 10.78
CA LEU A 127 -5.66 4.56 9.50
C LEU A 127 -4.77 5.78 9.26
N LEU A 128 -5.24 6.98 9.63
CA LEU A 128 -4.48 8.23 9.56
C LEU A 128 -3.39 8.34 10.64
N GLY A 129 -3.26 7.36 11.55
CA GLY A 129 -2.34 7.45 12.68
C GLY A 129 -2.71 8.49 13.75
N TYR A 130 -3.84 9.21 13.61
CA TYR A 130 -4.30 10.25 14.54
C TYR A 130 -4.57 9.73 15.95
N GLN A 131 -5.22 8.57 16.05
CA GLN A 131 -5.41 7.89 17.32
C GLN A 131 -4.61 6.60 17.33
N PHE A 132 -3.41 6.68 17.88
CA PHE A 132 -2.62 5.51 18.17
C PHE A 132 -3.15 4.79 19.42
N LYS A 133 -4.27 4.09 19.27
CA LYS A 133 -4.67 3.02 20.18
C LYS A 133 -4.12 1.73 19.61
N SER A 134 -2.88 1.40 19.98
CA SER A 134 -2.39 0.05 19.70
C SER A 134 -3.06 -0.89 20.71
N ASP A 135 -3.68 -1.97 20.23
CA ASP A 135 -4.19 -3.01 21.13
C ASP A 135 -3.02 -3.68 21.88
N LEU A 136 -1.79 -3.61 21.34
CA LEU A 136 -0.57 -3.95 22.06
C LEU A 136 -0.38 -3.10 23.33
N PHE A 137 -0.82 -1.84 23.40
CA PHE A 137 -0.81 -1.10 24.69
C PHE A 137 -1.85 -1.63 25.67
N LYS A 138 -3.01 -2.10 25.20
CA LYS A 138 -3.99 -2.74 26.08
C LYS A 138 -3.46 -4.08 26.59
N ASP A 139 -2.78 -4.85 25.74
CA ASP A 139 -2.17 -6.13 26.10
C ASP A 139 -0.99 -5.93 27.06
N ILE A 140 -0.12 -4.94 26.82
CA ILE A 140 0.96 -4.56 27.75
C ILE A 140 0.39 -4.07 29.08
N GLN A 141 -0.65 -3.23 29.07
CA GLN A 141 -1.33 -2.80 30.29
C GLN A 141 -1.96 -3.98 31.03
N ARG A 142 -2.59 -4.91 30.31
CA ARG A 142 -3.19 -6.13 30.87
C ARG A 142 -2.13 -7.04 31.51
N ILE A 143 -0.99 -7.25 30.84
CA ILE A 143 0.14 -8.02 31.38
C ILE A 143 0.71 -7.33 32.64
N ARG A 144 0.95 -6.02 32.60
CA ARG A 144 1.43 -5.26 33.77
C ARG A 144 0.48 -5.30 34.96
N LEU A 145 -0.84 -5.27 34.72
CA LEU A 145 -1.86 -5.35 35.78
C LEU A 145 -2.04 -6.77 36.34
N GLN A 146 -1.69 -7.81 35.57
CA GLN A 146 -1.70 -9.19 36.05
C GLN A 146 -0.48 -9.54 36.91
N GLU A 147 0.67 -8.88 36.67
CA GLU A 147 1.88 -9.08 37.49
C GLU A 147 1.86 -8.31 38.83
N TRP A 148 1.03 -7.28 38.98
CA TRP A 148 0.89 -6.51 40.24
C TRP A 148 -0.04 -7.16 41.27
N ASN A 149 -0.83 -8.16 40.87
CA ASN A 149 -1.76 -8.90 41.75
C ASN A 149 -1.21 -10.28 42.16
N ARG A 150 0.11 -10.48 42.07
CA ARG A 150 0.86 -11.60 42.66
C ARG A 150 1.89 -11.06 43.62
#